data_AF-A0A3D5FL59-F1
#
_entry.id   AF-A0A3D5FL59-F1
#
_cell.length_a   1.000
_cell.length_b   1.000
_cell.length_c   1.000
_cell.angle_alpha   90.00
_cell.angle_beta   90.00
_cell.angle_gamma   90.00
#
_symmetry.space_group_name_H-M   'P 1'
#
loop_
_entity.id
_entity.type
_entity.pdbx_description
1 polymer ?
#
loop_
_entity_poly.entity_id
_entity_poly.type
_entity_poly.pdbx_seq_one_letter_code
_entity_poly.pdbx_strand_id
1 'polypeptide(L)'
;MDMMFAGLGHEEACMAVKTAPVVSDRILEQCADLFNHMATTRLAATPRFEDGYLSSYGIWAPGSVVRTQVDNASMLSPETYRERVLPFDRKVFEAFDFALIHLHSCCLHIVEDLVQEQDLNCIQVSIDYPSGPLAADVMPNLQRILAHKPLIVTGPVYQSELDQLQDLRPAGGLCLQVQVVPDHQETV
;
A
#
# COMPACT_ATOMS: atom_id res chain seq x y z
N MET A 1 -7.11 -2.72 -8.19
CA MET A 1 -6.43 -3.67 -9.11
C MET A 1 -6.53 -5.12 -8.68
N ASP A 2 -6.17 -5.45 -7.43
CA ASP A 2 -6.06 -6.85 -6.97
C ASP A 2 -7.34 -7.69 -7.13
N MET A 3 -8.51 -7.08 -6.96
CA MET A 3 -9.80 -7.75 -7.21
C MET A 3 -9.95 -8.24 -8.67
N MET A 4 -9.47 -7.46 -9.64
CA MET A 4 -9.48 -7.87 -11.05
C MET A 4 -8.52 -9.03 -11.28
N PHE A 5 -7.33 -8.98 -10.70
CA PHE A 5 -6.32 -10.05 -10.79
C PHE A 5 -6.82 -11.35 -10.14
N ALA A 6 -7.51 -11.26 -9.00
CA ALA A 6 -8.13 -12.40 -8.36
C ALA A 6 -9.28 -13.01 -9.21
N GLY A 7 -10.05 -12.18 -9.92
CA GLY A 7 -11.18 -12.62 -10.74
C GLY A 7 -10.78 -13.22 -12.10
N LEU A 8 -9.76 -12.65 -12.76
CA LEU A 8 -9.34 -13.06 -14.10
C LEU A 8 -8.15 -14.02 -14.10
N GLY A 9 -7.33 -14.00 -13.04
CA GLY A 9 -6.00 -14.58 -13.02
C GLY A 9 -4.93 -13.57 -13.48
N HIS A 10 -3.71 -13.74 -12.98
CA HIS A 10 -2.61 -12.80 -13.19
C HIS A 10 -2.26 -12.57 -14.67
N GLU A 11 -2.14 -13.63 -15.46
CA GLU A 11 -1.79 -13.54 -16.89
C GLU A 11 -2.86 -12.79 -17.68
N GLU A 12 -4.13 -13.20 -17.55
CA GLU A 12 -5.24 -12.58 -18.27
C GLU A 12 -5.46 -11.13 -17.83
N ALA A 13 -5.29 -10.80 -16.55
CA ALA A 13 -5.38 -9.43 -16.06
C ALA A 13 -4.28 -8.53 -16.66
N CYS A 14 -3.03 -8.99 -16.66
CA CYS A 14 -1.91 -8.29 -17.31
C CYS A 14 -2.15 -8.09 -18.81
N MET A 15 -2.62 -9.14 -19.50
CA MET A 15 -2.94 -9.07 -20.92
C MET A 15 -4.10 -8.13 -21.19
N ALA A 16 -5.14 -8.11 -20.35
CA ALA A 16 -6.30 -7.23 -20.50
C ALA A 16 -5.94 -5.75 -20.31
N VAL A 17 -5.10 -5.42 -19.33
CA VAL A 17 -4.61 -4.04 -19.13
C VAL A 17 -3.87 -3.53 -20.38
N LYS A 18 -3.09 -4.40 -21.03
CA LYS A 18 -2.29 -4.04 -22.20
C LYS A 18 -3.08 -4.03 -23.51
N THR A 19 -3.90 -5.05 -23.74
CA THR A 19 -4.49 -5.35 -25.06
C THR A 19 -5.96 -4.99 -25.18
N ALA A 20 -6.67 -4.84 -24.05
CA ALA A 20 -8.09 -4.51 -24.00
C ALA A 20 -8.39 -3.40 -22.98
N PRO A 21 -7.73 -2.22 -23.06
CA PRO A 21 -7.78 -1.19 -22.03
C PRO A 21 -9.20 -0.72 -21.70
N VAL A 22 -10.08 -0.55 -22.70
CA VAL A 22 -11.47 -0.13 -22.44
C VAL A 22 -12.24 -1.17 -21.62
N VAL A 23 -11.93 -2.45 -21.80
CA VAL A 23 -12.59 -3.54 -21.05
C VAL A 23 -12.00 -3.65 -19.65
N SER A 24 -10.67 -3.62 -19.52
CA SER A 24 -10.02 -3.66 -18.20
C SER A 24 -10.36 -2.44 -17.36
N ASP A 25 -10.42 -1.24 -17.94
CA ASP A 25 -10.85 -0.01 -17.25
C ASP A 25 -12.27 -0.14 -16.68
N ARG A 26 -13.22 -0.77 -17.41
CA ARG A 26 -14.57 -1.04 -16.91
C ARG A 26 -14.58 -2.04 -15.75
N ILE A 27 -13.74 -3.07 -15.81
CA ILE A 27 -13.64 -4.07 -14.74
C ILE A 27 -13.00 -3.43 -13.50
N LEU A 28 -11.95 -2.63 -13.67
CA LEU A 28 -11.31 -1.87 -12.60
C LEU A 28 -12.28 -0.87 -11.95
N GLU A 29 -13.09 -0.19 -12.75
CA GLU A 29 -14.17 0.67 -12.27
C GLU A 29 -15.16 -0.10 -11.40
N GLN A 30 -15.68 -1.22 -11.90
CA GLN A 30 -16.60 -2.07 -11.12
C GLN A 30 -15.95 -2.61 -9.84
N CYS A 31 -14.67 -2.94 -9.87
CA CYS A 31 -13.91 -3.37 -8.70
C CYS A 31 -13.80 -2.23 -7.67
N ALA A 32 -13.49 -1.00 -8.10
CA ALA A 32 -13.40 0.15 -7.21
C ALA A 32 -14.78 0.49 -6.59
N ASP A 33 -15.84 0.48 -7.38
CA ASP A 33 -17.21 0.73 -6.90
C ASP A 33 -17.64 -0.33 -5.88
N LEU A 34 -17.37 -1.61 -6.17
CA LEU A 34 -17.66 -2.71 -5.26
C LEU A 34 -16.83 -2.62 -3.96
N PHE A 35 -15.55 -2.28 -4.07
CA PHE A 35 -14.68 -2.08 -2.92
C PHE A 35 -15.21 -0.96 -2.03
N ASN A 36 -15.51 0.21 -2.61
CA ASN A 36 -16.05 1.36 -1.88
C ASN A 36 -17.38 1.03 -1.20
N HIS A 37 -18.28 0.33 -1.90
CA HIS A 37 -19.54 -0.11 -1.32
C HIS A 37 -19.33 -1.02 -0.10
N MET A 38 -18.45 -2.02 -0.23
CA MET A 38 -18.14 -2.95 0.86
C MET A 38 -17.46 -2.24 2.03
N ALA A 39 -16.45 -1.41 1.77
CA ALA A 39 -15.70 -0.68 2.78
C ALA A 39 -16.60 0.30 3.55
N THR A 40 -17.45 1.05 2.85
CA THR A 40 -18.44 1.95 3.47
C THR A 40 -19.44 1.18 4.32
N THR A 41 -19.97 0.07 3.80
CA THR A 41 -20.93 -0.77 4.54
C THR A 41 -20.32 -1.36 5.81
N ARG A 42 -19.07 -1.85 5.72
CA ARG A 42 -18.32 -2.36 6.87
C ARG A 42 -18.08 -1.27 7.90
N LEU A 43 -17.65 -0.09 7.47
CA LEU A 43 -17.32 1.02 8.37
C LEU A 43 -18.57 1.54 9.10
N ALA A 44 -19.71 1.63 8.40
CA ALA A 44 -20.99 2.01 8.99
C ALA A 44 -21.48 1.03 10.07
N ALA A 45 -21.14 -0.25 9.95
CA ALA A 45 -21.45 -1.28 10.95
C ALA A 45 -20.39 -1.38 12.07
N THR A 46 -19.24 -0.71 11.93
CA THR A 46 -18.14 -0.76 12.89
C THR A 46 -18.38 0.30 13.98
N PRO A 47 -18.37 -0.06 15.28
CA PRO A 47 -18.47 0.91 16.36
C PRO A 47 -17.32 1.92 16.32
N ARG A 48 -17.63 3.18 16.62
CA ARG A 48 -16.59 4.19 16.82
C ARG A 48 -15.83 3.93 18.13
N PHE A 49 -14.55 4.28 18.13
CA PHE A 49 -13.67 4.25 19.29
C PHE A 49 -13.13 5.67 19.51
N GLU A 50 -13.42 6.25 20.69
CA GLU A 50 -13.07 7.65 21.01
C GLU A 50 -13.49 8.61 19.90
N ASP A 51 -14.77 8.55 19.48
CA ASP A 51 -15.37 9.32 18.37
C ASP A 51 -14.75 9.13 16.96
N GLY A 52 -13.77 8.24 16.82
CA GLY A 52 -13.10 7.91 15.56
C GLY A 52 -13.12 6.42 15.22
N TYR A 53 -12.18 6.01 14.37
CA TYR A 53 -12.01 4.61 13.93
C TYR A 53 -10.54 4.19 14.02
N LEU A 54 -10.30 2.89 14.16
CA LEU A 54 -8.96 2.30 14.06
C LEU A 54 -8.74 1.77 12.65
N SER A 55 -7.59 2.10 12.05
CA SER A 55 -7.13 1.46 10.82
C SER A 55 -6.80 -0.02 11.04
N SER A 56 -6.58 -0.78 9.96
CA SER A 56 -6.12 -2.17 10.04
C SER A 56 -4.76 -2.33 10.73
N TYR A 57 -4.02 -1.23 10.94
CA TYR A 57 -2.75 -1.19 11.65
C TYR A 57 -2.90 -0.67 13.09
N GLY A 58 -4.12 -0.53 13.60
CA GLY A 58 -4.36 -0.03 14.96
C GLY A 58 -4.06 1.45 15.16
N ILE A 59 -4.01 2.23 14.08
CA ILE A 59 -3.81 3.69 14.14
C ILE A 59 -5.17 4.36 14.15
N TRP A 60 -5.41 5.22 15.13
CA TRP A 60 -6.67 5.96 15.26
C TRP A 60 -6.77 7.11 14.26
N ALA A 61 -7.96 7.29 13.71
CA ALA A 61 -8.33 8.40 12.84
C ALA A 61 -9.64 9.05 13.33
N PRO A 62 -9.76 10.38 13.33
CA PRO A 62 -10.97 11.09 13.77
C PRO A 62 -12.15 10.97 12.79
N GLY A 63 -11.90 10.42 11.60
CA GLY A 63 -12.88 10.30 10.53
C GLY A 63 -12.93 8.89 9.96
N SER A 64 -13.65 8.74 8.86
CA SER A 64 -13.74 7.48 8.13
C SER A 64 -12.36 7.02 7.66
N VAL A 65 -12.06 5.73 7.84
CA VAL A 65 -10.75 5.14 7.54
C VAL A 65 -10.89 3.93 6.64
N VAL A 66 -10.01 3.84 5.65
CA VAL A 66 -9.93 2.68 4.75
C VAL A 66 -8.47 2.27 4.52
N ARG A 67 -8.25 0.96 4.37
CA ARG A 67 -6.98 0.41 3.88
C ARG A 67 -7.25 -0.31 2.57
N THR A 68 -6.60 0.15 1.51
CA THR A 68 -6.54 -0.53 0.21
C THR A 68 -5.15 -1.12 -0.02
N GLN A 69 -4.97 -1.81 -1.14
CA GLN A 69 -3.72 -2.47 -1.51
C GLN A 69 -3.58 -2.58 -3.03
N VAL A 70 -2.34 -2.79 -3.47
CA VAL A 70 -2.00 -3.01 -4.89
C VAL A 70 -0.83 -4.02 -5.00
N ASP A 71 -1.03 -5.21 -4.47
CA ASP A 71 0.01 -6.25 -4.37
C ASP A 71 0.49 -6.71 -5.76
N ASN A 72 -0.41 -6.66 -6.74
CA ASN A 72 -0.12 -7.04 -8.12
C ASN A 72 0.60 -5.93 -8.91
N ALA A 73 0.95 -4.79 -8.30
CA ALA A 73 1.73 -3.74 -8.95
C ALA A 73 3.11 -4.23 -9.42
N SER A 74 3.67 -5.26 -8.77
CA SER A 74 4.91 -5.93 -9.19
C SER A 74 4.89 -6.45 -10.64
N MET A 75 3.71 -6.71 -11.20
CA MET A 75 3.53 -7.18 -12.57
C MET A 75 3.36 -6.05 -13.60
N LEU A 76 3.28 -4.80 -13.16
CA LEU A 76 3.08 -3.64 -14.03
C LEU A 76 4.28 -2.69 -14.02
N SER A 77 4.51 -2.01 -15.15
CA SER A 77 5.41 -0.85 -15.17
C SER A 77 4.80 0.33 -14.40
N PRO A 78 5.62 1.27 -13.90
CA PRO A 78 5.11 2.48 -13.25
C PRO A 78 4.16 3.28 -14.15
N GLU A 79 4.49 3.37 -15.44
CA GLU A 79 3.66 4.02 -16.45
C GLU A 79 2.29 3.35 -16.58
N THR A 80 2.26 2.01 -16.66
CA THR A 80 1.00 1.27 -16.77
C THR A 80 0.16 1.45 -15.51
N TYR A 81 0.76 1.41 -14.31
CA TYR A 81 0.07 1.68 -13.06
C TYR A 81 -0.54 3.09 -13.06
N ARG A 82 0.26 4.12 -13.35
CA ARG A 82 -0.17 5.53 -13.38
C ARG A 82 -1.35 5.76 -14.32
N GLU A 83 -1.30 5.19 -15.52
CA GLU A 83 -2.31 5.45 -16.54
C GLU A 83 -3.57 4.60 -16.36
N ARG A 84 -3.43 3.35 -15.93
CA ARG A 84 -4.51 2.35 -15.97
C ARG A 84 -5.08 1.97 -14.62
N VAL A 85 -4.34 2.15 -13.54
CA VAL A 85 -4.76 1.68 -12.21
C VAL A 85 -5.00 2.84 -11.26
N LEU A 86 -4.06 3.77 -11.18
CA LEU A 86 -4.13 4.92 -10.27
C LEU A 86 -5.44 5.73 -10.35
N PRO A 87 -6.08 5.95 -11.53
CA PRO A 87 -7.38 6.63 -11.58
C PRO A 87 -8.47 5.94 -10.75
N PHE A 88 -8.41 4.62 -10.60
CA PHE A 88 -9.37 3.84 -9.82
C PHE A 88 -8.98 3.74 -8.35
N ASP A 89 -7.68 3.78 -8.03
CA ASP A 89 -7.22 3.92 -6.65
C ASP A 89 -7.62 5.29 -6.07
N ARG A 90 -7.55 6.37 -6.87
CA ARG A 90 -8.04 7.71 -6.48
C ARG A 90 -9.52 7.71 -6.07
N LYS A 91 -10.38 6.98 -6.79
CA LYS A 91 -11.79 6.82 -6.39
C LYS A 91 -11.96 6.22 -4.99
N VAL A 92 -11.01 5.41 -4.53
CA VAL A 92 -11.01 4.88 -3.17
C VAL A 92 -10.47 5.92 -2.20
N PHE A 93 -9.39 6.62 -2.55
CA PHE A 93 -8.79 7.65 -1.69
C PHE A 93 -9.78 8.78 -1.37
N GLU A 94 -10.47 9.28 -2.39
CA GLU A 94 -11.45 10.38 -2.27
C GLU A 94 -12.71 10.00 -1.48
N ALA A 95 -12.99 8.72 -1.28
CA ALA A 95 -14.22 8.24 -0.66
C ALA A 95 -14.19 8.22 0.88
N PHE A 96 -13.02 8.42 1.49
CA PHE A 96 -12.81 8.32 2.94
C PHE A 96 -11.95 9.47 3.44
N ASP A 97 -12.16 9.91 4.68
CA ASP A 97 -11.40 11.01 5.28
C ASP A 97 -9.90 10.63 5.46
N PHE A 98 -9.64 9.35 5.70
CA PHE A 98 -8.30 8.79 5.90
C PHE A 98 -8.10 7.51 5.09
N ALA A 99 -7.50 7.62 3.91
CA ALA A 99 -7.11 6.50 3.08
C ALA A 99 -5.65 6.08 3.31
N LEU A 100 -5.45 4.77 3.45
CA LEU A 100 -4.15 4.12 3.52
C LEU A 100 -3.99 3.14 2.36
N ILE A 101 -2.79 3.07 1.79
CA ILE A 101 -2.44 2.03 0.82
C ILE A 101 -1.30 1.16 1.33
N HIS A 102 -1.49 -0.15 1.20
CA HIS A 102 -0.46 -1.14 1.44
C HIS A 102 0.33 -1.43 0.16
N LEU A 103 1.66 -1.52 0.32
CA LEU A 103 2.61 -1.96 -0.68
C LEU A 103 3.51 -3.04 -0.09
N HIS A 104 3.83 -4.03 -0.92
CA HIS A 104 4.98 -4.91 -0.73
C HIS A 104 6.29 -4.18 -1.10
N SER A 105 7.42 -4.51 -0.48
CA SER A 105 8.71 -3.85 -0.77
C SER A 105 9.17 -4.05 -2.22
N CYS A 106 8.73 -5.13 -2.88
CA CYS A 106 8.91 -5.34 -4.31
C CYS A 106 8.06 -4.43 -5.22
N CYS A 107 7.08 -3.70 -4.68
CA CYS A 107 6.16 -2.84 -5.43
C CYS A 107 6.50 -1.35 -5.34
N LEU A 108 7.68 -0.98 -4.84
CA LEU A 108 7.99 0.43 -4.54
C LEU A 108 8.35 1.28 -5.76
N HIS A 109 8.35 0.72 -6.97
CA HIS A 109 8.54 1.43 -8.23
C HIS A 109 7.39 2.40 -8.56
N ILE A 110 6.22 2.27 -7.92
CA ILE A 110 5.07 3.17 -8.10
C ILE A 110 4.98 4.30 -7.04
N VAL A 111 5.95 4.35 -6.11
CA VAL A 111 5.93 5.32 -4.99
C VAL A 111 5.90 6.77 -5.48
N GLU A 112 6.61 7.09 -6.56
CA GLU A 112 6.67 8.46 -7.08
C GLU A 112 5.29 9.03 -7.45
N ASP A 113 4.38 8.18 -7.92
CA ASP A 113 3.02 8.58 -8.25
C ASP A 113 2.17 8.69 -6.96
N LEU A 114 2.25 7.69 -6.08
CA LEU A 114 1.46 7.64 -4.85
C LEU A 114 1.76 8.81 -3.88
N VAL A 115 3.01 9.24 -3.77
CA VAL A 115 3.36 10.34 -2.85
C VAL A 115 2.75 11.68 -3.27
N GLN A 116 2.32 11.83 -4.52
CA GLN A 116 1.67 13.05 -5.03
C GLN A 116 0.15 13.08 -4.78
N GLU A 117 -0.46 11.96 -4.40
CA GLU A 117 -1.92 11.85 -4.25
C GLU A 117 -2.40 12.55 -2.97
N GLN A 118 -3.18 13.61 -3.09
CA GLN A 118 -3.57 14.45 -1.95
C GLN A 118 -4.47 13.71 -0.95
N ASP A 119 -5.41 12.94 -1.47
CA ASP A 119 -6.37 12.17 -0.67
C ASP A 119 -5.80 10.84 -0.13
N LEU A 120 -4.54 10.52 -0.45
CA LEU A 120 -3.83 9.40 0.18
C LEU A 120 -3.08 9.88 1.43
N ASN A 121 -3.54 9.47 2.60
CA ASN A 121 -3.04 10.01 3.87
C ASN A 121 -1.82 9.25 4.42
N CYS A 122 -1.64 7.97 4.10
CA CYS A 122 -0.51 7.19 4.59
C CYS A 122 -0.19 6.01 3.65
N ILE A 123 1.11 5.71 3.52
CA ILE A 123 1.59 4.53 2.82
C ILE A 123 2.14 3.55 3.84
N GLN A 124 1.75 2.29 3.71
CA GLN A 124 2.30 1.20 4.50
C GLN A 124 3.14 0.30 3.60
N VAL A 125 4.38 0.01 4.01
CA VAL A 125 5.29 -0.88 3.30
C VAL A 125 5.56 -2.13 4.12
N SER A 126 5.27 -3.30 3.56
CA SER A 126 5.66 -4.59 4.14
C SER A 126 6.98 -5.05 3.52
N ILE A 127 7.95 -5.37 4.37
CA ILE A 127 9.23 -5.91 3.94
C ILE A 127 9.06 -7.38 3.53
N ASP A 128 9.39 -7.70 2.28
CA ASP A 128 9.22 -9.03 1.67
C ASP A 128 10.31 -10.02 2.09
N TYR A 129 10.63 -10.10 3.38
CA TYR A 129 11.62 -11.04 3.87
C TYR A 129 11.13 -12.51 3.81
N PRO A 130 11.96 -13.50 3.43
CA PRO A 130 13.33 -13.38 2.91
C PRO A 130 13.40 -13.38 1.36
N SER A 131 12.26 -13.29 0.67
CA SER A 131 12.15 -13.60 -0.76
C SER A 131 12.13 -12.37 -1.68
N GLY A 132 12.09 -11.16 -1.12
CA GLY A 132 12.08 -9.90 -1.83
C GLY A 132 13.01 -8.87 -1.17
N PRO A 133 12.94 -7.61 -1.61
CA PRO A 133 13.84 -6.57 -1.14
C PRO A 133 13.75 -6.37 0.37
N LEU A 134 14.91 -6.34 1.02
CA LEU A 134 15.04 -6.07 2.44
C LEU A 134 14.82 -4.58 2.73
N ALA A 135 14.67 -4.19 4.00
CA ALA A 135 14.46 -2.80 4.35
C ALA A 135 15.66 -1.92 3.96
N ALA A 136 16.87 -2.45 4.07
CA ALA A 136 18.08 -1.78 3.60
C ALA A 136 18.06 -1.50 2.08
N ASP A 137 17.56 -2.44 1.29
CA ASP A 137 17.53 -2.33 -0.19
C ASP A 137 16.55 -1.24 -0.66
N VAL A 138 15.47 -1.03 0.09
CA VAL A 138 14.41 -0.08 -0.27
C VAL A 138 14.42 1.19 0.57
N MET A 139 15.45 1.38 1.40
CA MET A 139 15.62 2.57 2.25
C MET A 139 15.42 3.90 1.49
N PRO A 140 15.93 4.09 0.25
CA PRO A 140 15.67 5.32 -0.50
C PRO A 140 14.18 5.57 -0.77
N ASN A 141 13.40 4.53 -1.06
CA ASN A 141 11.96 4.63 -1.28
C ASN A 141 11.23 4.95 0.04
N LEU A 142 11.64 4.35 1.16
CA LEU A 142 11.07 4.64 2.48
C LEU A 142 11.31 6.10 2.90
N GLN A 143 12.53 6.62 2.68
CA GLN A 143 12.86 8.02 2.89
C GLN A 143 12.03 8.95 2.00
N ARG A 144 11.86 8.57 0.72
CA ARG A 144 11.05 9.33 -0.23
C ARG A 144 9.59 9.42 0.21
N ILE A 145 9.01 8.31 0.68
CA ILE A 145 7.66 8.30 1.24
C ILE A 145 7.59 9.26 2.42
N LEU A 146 8.47 9.10 3.42
CA LEU A 146 8.45 9.91 4.64
C LEU A 146 8.59 11.42 4.40
N ALA A 147 9.30 11.81 3.36
CA ALA A 147 9.42 13.21 2.97
C ALA A 147 8.09 13.85 2.50
N HIS A 148 7.07 13.05 2.17
CA HIS A 148 5.79 13.53 1.64
C HIS A 148 4.57 13.04 2.44
N LYS A 149 4.64 11.83 2.99
CA LYS A 149 3.52 11.14 3.64
C LYS A 149 3.99 10.35 4.87
N PRO A 150 3.15 10.23 5.91
CA PRO A 150 3.38 9.27 6.98
C PRO A 150 3.61 7.85 6.43
N LEU A 151 4.56 7.14 7.04
CA LEU A 151 4.97 5.79 6.68
C LEU A 151 4.72 4.82 7.82
N ILE A 152 4.13 3.67 7.49
CA ILE A 152 4.08 2.50 8.37
C ILE A 152 4.99 1.43 7.76
N VAL A 153 5.91 0.87 8.53
CA VAL A 153 6.74 -0.27 8.10
C VAL A 153 6.33 -1.51 8.87
N THR A 154 6.03 -2.60 8.15
CA THR A 154 5.71 -3.91 8.73
C THR A 154 6.64 -4.99 8.20
N GLY A 155 6.60 -6.15 8.86
CA GLY A 155 7.26 -7.36 8.39
C GLY A 155 8.61 -7.60 9.09
N PRO A 156 9.28 -8.69 8.72
CA PRO A 156 10.54 -9.08 9.33
C PRO A 156 11.68 -8.15 8.89
N VAL A 157 12.57 -7.79 9.82
CA VAL A 157 13.78 -6.99 9.58
C VAL A 157 14.93 -7.50 10.45
N TYR A 158 16.17 -7.27 10.03
CA TYR A 158 17.33 -7.45 10.89
C TYR A 158 17.43 -6.35 11.95
N GLN A 159 18.25 -6.57 12.97
CA GLN A 159 18.47 -5.56 14.02
C GLN A 159 19.09 -4.28 13.44
N SER A 160 20.08 -4.42 12.56
CA SER A 160 20.73 -3.29 11.88
C SER A 160 19.76 -2.47 11.03
N GLU A 161 18.79 -3.12 10.39
CA GLU A 161 17.75 -2.47 9.61
C GLU A 161 16.74 -1.74 10.49
N LEU A 162 16.36 -2.34 11.64
CA LEU A 162 15.54 -1.65 12.63
C LEU A 162 16.24 -0.36 13.10
N ASP A 163 17.54 -0.41 13.40
CA ASP A 163 18.29 0.76 13.84
C ASP A 163 18.25 1.87 12.77
N GLN A 164 18.49 1.52 11.49
CA GLN A 164 18.38 2.46 10.37
C GLN A 164 16.97 3.03 10.18
N LEU A 165 15.94 2.22 10.34
CA LEU A 165 14.54 2.67 10.27
C LEU A 165 14.22 3.64 11.41
N GLN A 166 14.77 3.44 12.61
CA GLN A 166 14.57 4.34 13.73
C GLN A 166 15.22 5.71 13.50
N ASP A 167 16.32 5.77 12.75
CA ASP A 167 16.96 7.03 12.39
C ASP A 167 16.11 7.91 11.45
N LEU A 168 15.09 7.33 10.81
CA LEU A 168 14.15 8.08 9.97
C LEU A 168 13.10 8.89 10.76
N ARG A 169 12.95 8.65 12.07
CA ARG A 169 11.93 9.32 12.91
C ARG A 169 11.85 10.85 12.77
N PRO A 170 12.97 11.61 12.66
CA PRO A 170 12.91 13.06 12.53
C PRO A 170 12.31 13.55 11.20
N ALA A 171 12.20 12.69 10.18
CA ALA A 171 11.79 13.08 8.84
C ALA A 171 10.26 13.22 8.68
N GLY A 172 9.46 12.60 9.55
CA GLY A 172 7.99 12.63 9.43
C GLY A 172 7.28 11.65 10.35
N GLY A 173 5.98 11.43 10.08
CA GLY A 173 5.17 10.45 10.82
C GLY A 173 5.61 9.02 10.49
N LEU A 174 6.29 8.35 11.42
CA LEU A 174 6.77 6.98 11.26
C LEU A 174 6.15 6.05 12.31
N CYS A 175 5.59 4.93 11.85
CA CYS A 175 5.16 3.81 12.68
C CYS A 175 5.93 2.55 12.29
N LEU A 176 6.59 1.90 13.26
CA LEU A 176 7.30 0.64 13.04
C LEU A 176 6.52 -0.49 13.73
N GLN A 177 5.98 -1.41 12.94
CA GLN A 177 5.32 -2.65 13.37
C GLN A 177 6.08 -3.85 12.80
N VAL A 178 7.36 -3.93 13.15
CA VAL A 178 8.31 -4.88 12.58
C VAL A 178 8.62 -6.03 13.53
N GLN A 179 9.02 -7.16 12.97
CA GLN A 179 9.53 -8.31 13.71
C GLN A 179 11.04 -8.39 13.52
N VAL A 180 11.82 -8.28 14.59
CA VAL A 180 13.26 -8.49 14.50
C VAL A 180 13.54 -9.99 14.33
N VAL A 181 14.24 -10.36 13.26
CA VAL A 181 14.71 -11.72 13.02
C VAL A 181 16.23 -11.81 13.23
N PRO A 182 16.77 -12.99 13.57
CA PRO A 182 18.21 -13.17 13.66
C PRO A 182 18.87 -12.84 12.32
N ASP A 183 20.03 -12.19 12.36
CA ASP A 183 20.87 -12.04 11.18
C ASP A 183 21.14 -13.42 10.56
N HIS A 184 21.18 -13.49 9.23
CA HIS A 184 21.57 -14.72 8.56
C HIS A 184 22.95 -15.13 9.08
N GLN A 185 23.00 -16.19 9.90
CA GLN A 185 24.23 -16.95 10.05
C GLN A 185 24.47 -17.56 8.68
N GLU A 186 25.45 -17.03 7.95
CA GLU A 186 25.99 -17.73 6.79
C GLU A 186 26.35 -19.14 7.26
N THR A 187 25.55 -20.14 6.86
CA THR A 187 25.99 -21.53 6.91
C THR A 187 27.16 -21.63 5.95
N VAL A 188 28.37 -21.59 6.52
CA VAL A 188 29.65 -21.91 5.89
C VAL A 188 29.60 -23.30 5.25
#